data_AF-R7WH20-F1
#
_entry.id   AF-R7WH20-F1
#
_cell.length_a   1.000
_cell.length_b   1.000
_cell.length_c   1.000
_cell.angle_alpha   90.00
_cell.angle_beta   90.00
_cell.angle_gamma   90.00
#
_symmetry.space_group_name_H-M   'P 1'
#
loop_
_entity.id
_entity.type
_entity.pdbx_description
1 polymer ?
#
loop_
_entity_poly.entity_id
_entity_poly.type
_entity_poly.pdbx_seq_one_letter_code
_entity_poly.pdbx_strand_id
1 'polypeptide(L)' 'MNPAHQQLPYSVRFDWGLTGASAIDVDADVAVVVDVLSFSTTLSVAVDRGIEVFPYRWRDDGAAQHAA' A
#
# COMPACT_ATOMS: atom_id res chain seq x y z
N MET A 1 -11.78 -17.58 1.61
CA MET A 1 -11.62 -16.76 0.38
C MET A 1 -11.70 -17.68 -0.82
N ASN A 2 -12.31 -17.27 -1.94
CA ASN A 2 -12.34 -18.09 -3.15
C ASN A 2 -10.89 -18.26 -3.68
N PRO A 3 -10.38 -19.49 -3.91
CA PRO A 3 -9.02 -19.71 -4.43
C PRO A 3 -8.72 -18.95 -5.72
N ALA A 4 -9.72 -18.70 -6.56
CA ALA A 4 -9.55 -17.91 -7.78
C ALA A 4 -9.06 -16.48 -7.50
N HIS A 5 -9.43 -15.87 -6.36
CA HIS A 5 -9.03 -14.50 -6.01
C HIS A 5 -7.56 -14.41 -5.57
N GLN A 6 -6.93 -15.53 -5.21
CA GLN A 6 -5.52 -15.55 -4.80
C GLN A 6 -4.57 -15.45 -5.99
N GLN A 7 -5.04 -15.73 -7.21
CA GLN A 7 -4.25 -15.59 -8.43
C GLN A 7 -2.93 -16.39 -8.42
N LEU A 8 -2.88 -17.51 -7.68
CA LEU A 8 -1.67 -18.31 -7.46
C LEU A 8 -0.87 -18.69 -8.71
N PRO A 9 -1.50 -19.02 -9.87
CA PRO A 9 -0.77 -19.38 -11.07
C PRO A 9 0.04 -18.23 -11.71
N TYR A 10 -0.18 -16.99 -11.28
CA TYR A 10 0.49 -15.81 -11.83
C TYR A 10 1.64 -15.34 -10.96
N SER A 11 2.76 -14.99 -11.59
CA SER A 11 3.94 -14.43 -10.92
C SER A 11 3.73 -12.98 -10.47
N VAL A 12 2.90 -12.22 -11.20
CA VAL A 12 2.45 -10.88 -10.82
C VAL A 12 0.95 -10.95 -10.61
N ARG A 13 0.51 -10.53 -9.43
CA ARG A 13 -0.89 -10.57 -8.99
C ARG A 13 -1.33 -9.15 -8.67
N PHE A 14 -2.61 -8.87 -8.87
CA PHE A 14 -3.13 -7.52 -8.68
C PHE A 14 -4.57 -7.54 -8.20
N ASP A 15 -4.86 -6.75 -7.17
CA ASP A 15 -6.19 -6.60 -6.60
C ASP A 15 -6.31 -5.23 -5.89
N TRP A 16 -7.52 -4.87 -5.46
CA TRP A 16 -7.84 -3.56 -4.92
C TRP A 16 -8.10 -3.57 -3.43
N GLY A 17 -7.57 -2.55 -2.75
CA GLY A 17 -7.78 -2.33 -1.33
C GLY A 17 -7.14 -3.41 -0.45
N LEU A 18 -7.34 -3.29 0.86
CA LEU A 18 -6.69 -4.15 1.84
C LEU A 18 -7.13 -5.62 1.70
N THR A 19 -8.42 -5.88 1.48
CA THR A 19 -8.93 -7.25 1.33
C THR A 19 -8.34 -7.94 0.10
N GLY A 20 -8.20 -7.22 -1.01
CA GLY A 20 -7.56 -7.73 -2.22
C GLY A 20 -6.07 -7.95 -2.02
N ALA A 21 -5.36 -6.99 -1.39
CA ALA A 21 -3.94 -7.15 -1.06
C ALA A 21 -3.69 -8.41 -0.21
N SER A 22 -4.46 -8.60 0.86
CA SER A 22 -4.39 -9.82 1.69
C SER A 22 -4.80 -11.10 0.95
N ALA A 23 -5.51 -10.99 -0.17
CA ALA A 23 -5.86 -12.15 -0.98
C ALA A 23 -4.68 -12.67 -1.79
N ILE A 24 -3.84 -11.76 -2.28
CA ILE A 24 -2.78 -12.05 -3.24
C ILE A 24 -1.38 -12.09 -2.61
N ASP A 25 -1.23 -11.73 -1.32
CA ASP A 25 0.08 -11.61 -0.66
C ASP A 25 0.83 -12.94 -0.46
N VAL A 26 0.11 -14.06 -0.53
CA VAL A 26 0.69 -15.37 -0.19
C VAL A 26 1.87 -15.69 -1.11
N ASP A 27 3.03 -15.95 -0.52
CA ASP A 27 4.30 -16.18 -1.23
C ASP A 27 4.75 -15.01 -2.13
N ALA A 28 4.29 -13.78 -1.88
CA ALA A 28 4.78 -12.59 -2.58
C ALA A 28 6.03 -12.03 -1.91
N ASP A 29 7.13 -11.94 -2.66
CA ASP A 29 8.38 -11.34 -2.17
C ASP A 29 8.29 -9.80 -2.07
N VAL A 30 7.46 -9.17 -2.91
CA VAL A 30 7.35 -7.72 -3.04
C VAL A 30 5.88 -7.32 -3.19
N ALA A 31 5.47 -6.30 -2.42
CA ALA A 31 4.19 -5.63 -2.57
C ALA A 31 4.38 -4.24 -3.18
N VAL A 32 3.62 -3.92 -4.23
CA VAL A 32 3.61 -2.61 -4.88
C VAL A 32 2.25 -1.95 -4.68
N VAL A 33 2.23 -0.82 -3.99
CA VAL A 33 1.00 -0.01 -3.84
C VAL A 33 0.87 0.90 -5.05
N VAL A 34 -0.21 0.71 -5.81
CA VAL A 34 -0.60 1.61 -6.90
C VAL A 34 -1.80 2.42 -6.42
N ASP A 35 -1.71 3.74 -6.51
CA ASP A 35 -2.84 4.61 -6.24
C ASP A 35 -3.20 5.44 -7.48
N VAL A 36 -4.47 5.83 -7.53
CA VAL A 36 -5.04 6.68 -8.58
C VAL A 36 -5.23 8.13 -8.12
N LEU A 37 -4.98 8.44 -6.84
CA LEU A 37 -5.30 9.73 -6.20
C LEU A 37 -4.05 10.46 -5.68
N SER A 38 -2.96 10.39 -6.45
CA SER A 38 -1.69 11.13 -6.23
C SER A 38 -0.92 10.82 -4.94
N PHE A 39 -1.28 9.80 -4.17
CA PHE A 39 -0.60 9.43 -2.93
C PHE A 39 0.87 9.05 -3.18
N SER A 40 1.15 8.07 -4.04
CA SER A 40 2.51 7.66 -4.42
C SER A 40 3.26 8.77 -5.12
N THR A 41 2.59 9.60 -5.92
CA THR A 41 3.21 10.79 -6.53
C THR A 41 3.70 11.76 -5.45
N THR A 42 2.89 11.99 -4.42
CA THR A 42 3.25 12.84 -3.27
C THR A 42 4.44 12.25 -2.51
N LEU A 43 4.43 10.93 -2.28
CA LEU A 43 5.55 10.23 -1.64
C LEU A 43 6.85 10.35 -2.45
N SER A 44 6.81 10.10 -3.76
CA SER A 44 7.98 10.23 -4.62
C SER A 44 8.56 11.65 -4.56
N VAL A 45 7.72 12.68 -4.72
CA VAL A 45 8.13 14.10 -4.66
C VAL A 45 8.77 14.47 -3.32
N ALA A 46 8.24 13.95 -2.21
CA ALA A 46 8.75 14.20 -0.86
C ALA A 46 10.10 13.51 -0.63
N VAL A 47 10.19 12.22 -0.95
CA VAL A 47 11.41 11.43 -0.79
C VAL A 47 12.53 11.94 -1.70
N ASP A 48 12.23 12.33 -2.93
CA ASP A 48 13.19 12.96 -3.85
C ASP A 48 13.77 14.28 -3.29
N ARG A 49 13.05 14.93 -2.37
CA ARG A 49 13.50 16.13 -1.65
C ARG A 49 14.19 15.82 -0.32
N GLY A 50 14.42 14.55 -0.01
CA GLY A 50 15.02 14.11 1.26
C GLY A 50 14.09 14.22 2.46
N ILE A 51 12.77 14.28 2.25
CA ILE A 51 11.78 14.33 3.32
C ILE A 51 11.44 12.90 3.75
N GLU A 52 11.59 12.61 5.03
CA GLU A 52 11.12 11.37 5.64
C GLU A 52 9.58 11.40 5.78
N VAL A 53 8.91 10.32 5.39
CA VAL A 53 7.45 10.23 5.41
C VAL A 53 6.99 9.11 6.34
N PHE A 54 6.13 9.47 7.30
CA PHE A 54 5.54 8.54 8.25
C PHE A 54 4.08 8.23 7.86
N PRO A 55 3.74 6.97 7.52
CA PRO A 55 2.39 6.60 7.17
C PRO A 55 1.50 6.45 8.42
N TYR A 56 0.33 7.09 8.41
CA TYR A 56 -0.72 6.96 9.42
C TYR A 56 -2.05 6.59 8.79
N ARG A 57 -2.96 6.01 9.57
CA ARG A 57 -4.27 5.61 9.06
C ARG A 57 -5.14 6.84 8.87
N TRP A 58 -5.89 6.88 7.77
CA TRP A 58 -6.83 7.97 7.54
C TRP A 58 -7.89 8.04 8.65
N ARG A 59 -8.19 9.26 9.12
CA ARG A 59 -9.10 9.56 10.23
C ARG A 59 -8.69 8.86 11.54
N ASP A 60 -7.40 8.82 11.81
CA ASP A 60 -6.84 8.54 13.13
C ASP A 60 -6.16 9.79 13.72
N ASP A 61 -5.89 9.75 15.03
CA ASP A 61 -5.16 10.82 15.73
C ASP A 61 -3.64 10.57 15.76
N GLY A 62 -3.15 9.48 15.15
CA GLY A 62 -1.78 9.01 15.28
C GLY A 62 -0.76 10.00 14.71
N ALA A 63 -1.08 10.61 13.56
CA ALA A 63 -0.23 11.64 12.95
C ALA A 63 -0.13 12.88 13.85
N ALA A 64 -1.25 13.33 14.42
CA ALA A 64 -1.28 14.49 15.31
C ALA A 64 -0.55 14.22 16.63
N GLN A 65 -0.71 13.02 17.19
CA GLN A 65 -0.01 12.59 18.41
C GLN A 65 1.50 12.49 18.21
N HIS A 66 1.97 12.03 17.05
CA HIS A 66 3.40 11.97 16.74
C HIS A 66 4.04 13.36 16.58
N ALA A 67 3.26 14.34 16.10
CA ALA A 67 3.75 15.70 15.82
C ALA A 67 3.67 16.68 17.02
N ALA A 68 3.04 16.26 18.13
CA ALA A 68 2.86 17.07 19.34
C ALA A 68 4.09 17.04 20.26
#